data_AF-A0A955X5V7-F1
#
_entry.id   AF-A0A955X5V7-F1
#
_cell.length_a   1.000
_cell.length_b   1.000
_cell.length_c   1.000
_cell.angle_alpha   90.00
_cell.angle_beta   90.00
_cell.angle_gamma   90.00
#
_symmetry.space_group_name_H-M   'P 1'
#
loop_
_entity.id
_entity.type
_entity.pdbx_description
1 polymer ?
#
loop_
_entity_poly.entity_id
_entity_poly.type
_entity_poly.pdbx_seq_one_letter_code
_entity_poly.pdbx_strand_id
1 'polypeptide(L)'
;MAFTRVQKTRIDVFDAYTEAKTGQAKKVAEVSTDGKRGQVQVLDPAFAGVLKDAFERPQHVFGHGVTANGLSMDGAPRVLPAWSDEAIQHVVKNELKVHQLRAEIAKAK
;
A
#
# COMPACT_ATOMS: atom_id res chain seq x y z
N MET A 1 -8.93 -29.80 14.40
CA MET A 1 -9.08 -28.99 13.17
C MET A 1 -8.77 -27.54 13.53
N ALA A 2 -7.58 -27.05 13.18
CA ALA A 2 -7.21 -25.66 13.44
C ALA A 2 -7.81 -24.79 12.33
N PHE A 3 -8.81 -23.97 12.67
CA PHE A 3 -9.25 -22.90 11.78
C PHE A 3 -8.10 -21.89 11.69
N THR A 4 -7.38 -21.88 10.58
CA THR A 4 -6.40 -20.82 10.28
C THR A 4 -7.20 -19.52 10.20
N ARG A 5 -7.16 -18.71 11.27
CA ARG A 5 -7.78 -17.39 11.31
C ARG A 5 -7.10 -16.58 10.21
N VAL A 6 -7.78 -16.39 9.09
CA VAL A 6 -7.27 -15.57 7.98
C VAL A 6 -7.08 -14.17 8.56
N GLN A 7 -5.83 -13.78 8.76
CA GLN A 7 -5.49 -12.50 9.37
C GLN A 7 -5.80 -11.41 8.34
N LYS A 8 -6.96 -10.76 8.50
CA LYS A 8 -7.35 -9.65 7.64
C LYS A 8 -6.60 -8.40 8.08
N THR A 9 -5.77 -7.88 7.21
CA THR A 9 -5.13 -6.57 7.38
C THR A 9 -6.08 -5.50 6.88
N ARG A 10 -6.37 -4.50 7.71
CA ARG A 10 -7.08 -3.28 7.29
C ARG A 10 -6.07 -2.14 7.17
N ILE A 11 -6.22 -1.34 6.14
CA ILE A 11 -5.37 -0.20 5.83
C ILE A 11 -6.29 0.98 5.58
N ASP A 12 -6.12 2.02 6.38
CA ASP A 12 -6.86 3.26 6.23
C ASP A 12 -5.97 4.26 5.47
N VAL A 13 -6.49 4.83 4.38
CA VAL A 13 -5.75 5.77 3.53
C VAL A 13 -6.29 7.18 3.73
N PHE A 14 -5.38 8.12 3.92
CA PHE A 14 -5.66 9.52 4.22
C PHE A 14 -5.00 10.45 3.19
N ASP A 15 -5.69 11.54 2.89
CA ASP A 15 -5.16 12.66 2.11
C ASP A 15 -4.19 13.46 2.99
N ALA A 16 -2.90 13.19 2.81
CA ALA A 16 -1.83 13.83 3.58
C ALA A 16 -1.65 15.31 3.17
N TYR A 17 -2.04 15.69 1.95
CA TYR A 17 -1.97 17.08 1.51
C TYR A 17 -2.99 17.95 2.23
N THR A 18 -4.26 17.50 2.27
CA THR A 18 -5.31 18.21 2.98
C THR A 18 -4.99 18.28 4.46
N GLU A 19 -4.55 17.18 5.06
CA GLU A 19 -4.16 17.14 6.48
C GLU A 19 -3.01 18.10 6.80
N ALA A 20 -1.97 18.17 5.94
CA ALA A 20 -0.88 19.13 6.13
C ALA A 20 -1.33 20.59 6.03
N LYS A 21 -2.38 20.88 5.24
CA LYS A 21 -2.92 22.23 5.06
C LYS A 21 -3.92 22.65 6.14
N THR A 22 -4.77 21.74 6.60
CA THR A 22 -5.90 22.04 7.48
C THR A 22 -5.72 21.53 8.90
N GLY A 23 -4.75 20.64 9.13
CA GLY A 23 -4.59 19.89 10.37
C GLY A 23 -5.63 18.79 10.57
N GLN A 24 -6.52 18.54 9.59
CA GLN A 24 -7.59 17.55 9.70
C GLN A 24 -7.29 16.33 8.82
N ALA A 25 -7.21 15.16 9.46
CA ALA A 25 -7.07 13.90 8.76
C ALA A 25 -8.34 13.60 7.93
N LYS A 26 -8.20 13.62 6.61
CA LYS A 26 -9.29 13.27 5.69
C LYS A 26 -9.06 11.86 5.16
N LYS A 27 -9.84 10.91 5.67
CA LYS A 27 -9.82 9.52 5.19
C LYS A 27 -10.44 9.45 3.79
N VAL A 28 -9.71 8.91 2.83
CA VAL A 28 -10.12 8.82 1.42
C VAL A 28 -10.42 7.39 0.97
N ALA A 29 -9.90 6.38 1.68
CA ALA A 29 -10.23 4.99 1.40
C ALA A 29 -9.95 4.05 2.58
N GLU A 30 -10.55 2.86 2.46
CA GLU A 30 -10.31 1.71 3.30
C GLU A 30 -9.92 0.54 2.41
N VAL A 31 -8.81 -0.11 2.75
CA VAL A 31 -8.32 -1.28 2.04
C VAL A 31 -8.30 -2.45 3.00
N SER A 32 -8.81 -3.59 2.58
CA SER A 32 -8.76 -4.82 3.35
C SER A 32 -8.12 -5.93 2.54
N THR A 33 -7.27 -6.74 3.16
CA THR A 33 -6.58 -7.83 2.45
C THR A 33 -6.24 -8.99 3.39
N ASP A 34 -6.16 -10.19 2.83
CA ASP A 34 -5.67 -11.40 3.51
C ASP A 34 -4.28 -11.86 3.01
N GLY A 35 -3.57 -11.01 2.26
CA GLY A 35 -2.28 -11.34 1.67
C GLY A 35 -2.38 -12.09 0.32
N LYS A 36 -3.60 -12.46 -0.11
CA LYS A 36 -3.86 -13.12 -1.41
C LYS A 36 -4.89 -12.37 -2.25
N ARG A 37 -5.86 -11.77 -1.58
CA ARG A 37 -6.94 -10.97 -2.16
C ARG A 37 -7.16 -9.75 -1.29
N GLY A 38 -7.83 -8.77 -1.83
CA GLY A 38 -8.29 -7.64 -1.06
C GLY A 38 -9.36 -6.85 -1.77
N GLN A 39 -9.78 -5.79 -1.11
CA GLN A 39 -10.81 -4.89 -1.56
C GLN A 39 -10.40 -3.46 -1.21
N VAL A 40 -10.52 -2.57 -2.19
CA VAL A 40 -10.39 -1.12 -2.02
C VAL A 40 -11.80 -0.53 -1.95
N GLN A 41 -12.18 -0.01 -0.78
CA GLN A 41 -13.36 0.83 -0.61
C GLN A 41 -12.93 2.30 -0.65
N VAL A 42 -13.22 2.96 -1.76
CA VAL A 42 -12.90 4.37 -1.95
C VAL A 42 -14.01 5.22 -1.33
N LEU A 43 -13.65 6.10 -0.40
CA LEU A 43 -14.56 7.04 0.25
C LEU A 43 -14.61 8.39 -0.49
N ASP A 44 -13.50 8.78 -1.12
CA ASP A 44 -13.42 9.98 -1.96
C ASP A 44 -13.15 9.59 -3.43
N PRO A 45 -14.12 9.79 -4.35
CA PRO A 45 -14.01 9.35 -5.74
C PRO A 45 -12.86 10.03 -6.50
N ALA A 46 -12.37 11.19 -6.05
CA ALA A 46 -11.22 11.86 -6.66
C ALA A 46 -9.95 10.97 -6.65
N PHE A 47 -9.86 10.04 -5.71
CA PHE A 47 -8.72 9.12 -5.56
C PHE A 47 -9.00 7.72 -6.12
N ALA A 48 -10.17 7.46 -6.71
CA ALA A 48 -10.59 6.12 -7.09
C ALA A 48 -9.64 5.45 -8.10
N GLY A 49 -9.19 6.20 -9.12
CA GLY A 49 -8.25 5.69 -10.13
C GLY A 49 -6.90 5.33 -9.51
N VAL A 50 -6.32 6.27 -8.76
CA VAL A 50 -5.02 6.11 -8.10
C VAL A 50 -5.03 4.92 -7.14
N LEU A 51 -6.06 4.82 -6.29
CA LEU A 51 -6.12 3.78 -5.25
C LEU A 51 -6.36 2.39 -5.82
N LYS A 52 -7.25 2.26 -6.81
CA LYS A 52 -7.46 0.96 -7.46
C LYS A 52 -6.21 0.51 -8.19
N ASP A 53 -5.58 1.40 -8.95
CA ASP A 53 -4.34 1.07 -9.66
C ASP A 53 -3.21 0.71 -8.71
N ALA A 54 -3.08 1.42 -7.58
CA ALA A 54 -2.03 1.14 -6.60
C ALA A 54 -2.17 -0.24 -5.93
N PHE A 55 -3.39 -0.70 -5.63
CA PHE A 55 -3.59 -1.96 -4.88
C PHE A 55 -3.95 -3.18 -5.74
N GLU A 56 -4.69 -2.98 -6.84
CA GLU A 56 -5.20 -4.09 -7.66
C GLU A 56 -4.19 -4.54 -8.73
N ARG A 57 -3.18 -3.73 -9.03
CA ARG A 57 -2.14 -4.08 -10.01
C ARG A 57 -0.92 -4.74 -9.33
N PRO A 58 -0.24 -5.67 -10.04
CA PRO A 58 1.07 -6.15 -9.62
C PRO A 58 2.06 -4.99 -9.50
N GLN A 59 2.92 -5.05 -8.49
CA GLN A 59 3.91 -3.99 -8.23
C GLN A 59 5.25 -4.36 -8.84
N HIS A 60 5.87 -3.43 -9.55
CA HIS A 60 7.22 -3.60 -10.07
C HIS A 60 8.21 -3.00 -9.07
N VAL A 61 9.06 -3.83 -8.49
CA VAL A 61 10.09 -3.40 -7.54
C VAL A 61 11.47 -3.75 -8.07
N PHE A 62 12.42 -2.87 -7.85
CA PHE A 62 13.83 -3.12 -8.10
C PHE A 62 14.45 -3.69 -6.82
N GLY A 63 15.24 -4.75 -6.93
CA GLY A 63 15.87 -5.36 -5.76
C GLY A 63 16.90 -4.43 -5.13
N HIS A 64 17.00 -4.45 -3.80
CA HIS A 64 18.08 -3.78 -3.06
C HIS A 64 19.35 -4.66 -3.12
N GLY A 65 20.17 -4.48 -4.16
CA GLY A 65 21.59 -4.81 -4.04
C GLY A 65 22.25 -3.77 -3.13
N VAL A 66 23.16 -4.16 -2.24
CA VAL A 66 24.07 -3.22 -1.57
C VAL A 66 25.46 -3.67 -1.95
N THR A 67 26.16 -2.90 -2.79
CA THR A 67 27.59 -3.08 -3.00
C THR A 67 28.36 -2.20 -2.02
N ALA A 68 29.61 -2.57 -1.71
CA ALA A 68 30.49 -1.88 -0.76
C ALA A 68 30.77 -0.39 -1.10
N ASN A 69 30.37 0.07 -2.30
CA ASN A 69 30.66 1.41 -2.82
C ASN A 69 29.44 2.37 -2.80
N GLY A 70 28.36 2.02 -2.11
CA GLY A 70 27.31 2.98 -1.72
C GLY A 70 26.34 3.44 -2.82
N LEU A 71 26.44 2.91 -4.05
CA LEU A 71 25.45 3.10 -5.11
C LEU A 71 25.08 1.73 -5.68
N SER A 72 23.84 1.31 -5.49
CA SER A 72 23.29 0.14 -6.17
C SER A 72 21.99 0.51 -6.85
N MET A 73 22.01 0.45 -8.17
CA MET A 73 20.83 0.11 -8.95
C MET A 73 20.95 -1.38 -9.33
N ASP A 74 19.79 -2.04 -9.34
CA ASP A 74 19.48 -3.29 -10.03
C ASP A 74 19.87 -4.61 -9.36
N GLY A 75 19.19 -4.92 -8.25
CA GLY A 75 18.64 -6.28 -8.18
C GLY A 75 17.60 -6.46 -9.29
N ALA A 76 17.60 -7.61 -9.97
CA ALA A 76 16.72 -7.88 -11.12
C ALA A 76 15.26 -7.43 -10.83
N PRO A 77 14.57 -6.81 -11.82
CA PRO A 77 13.21 -6.34 -11.61
C PRO A 77 12.33 -7.52 -11.18
N ARG A 78 11.64 -7.33 -10.07
CA ARG A 78 10.70 -8.30 -9.51
C ARG A 78 9.29 -7.76 -9.64
N VAL A 79 8.38 -8.65 -10.02
CA VAL A 79 6.95 -8.38 -10.00
C VAL A 79 6.38 -8.98 -8.72
N LEU A 80 5.84 -8.13 -7.86
CA LEU A 80 5.11 -8.54 -6.67
C LEU A 80 3.64 -8.74 -7.05
N PRO A 81 3.05 -9.92 -6.79
CA PRO A 81 1.63 -10.12 -7.00
C PRO A 81 0.81 -9.09 -6.21
N ALA A 82 -0.27 -8.59 -6.82
CA ALA A 82 -1.24 -7.75 -6.13
C ALA A 82 -1.69 -8.43 -4.83
N TRP A 83 -1.98 -7.63 -3.81
CA TRP A 83 -2.40 -8.08 -2.48
C TRP A 83 -1.39 -8.88 -1.66
N SER A 84 -0.23 -9.26 -2.21
CA SER A 84 0.82 -9.89 -1.40
C SER A 84 1.32 -8.93 -0.31
N ASP A 85 1.72 -9.47 0.84
CA ASP A 85 2.21 -8.65 1.95
C ASP A 85 3.38 -7.73 1.50
N GLU A 86 4.27 -8.23 0.65
CA GLU A 86 5.38 -7.45 0.08
C GLU A 86 4.85 -6.30 -0.81
N ALA A 87 3.86 -6.57 -1.68
CA ALA A 87 3.24 -5.54 -2.52
C ALA A 87 2.52 -4.48 -1.69
N ILE A 88 1.77 -4.89 -0.66
CA ILE A 88 1.05 -3.98 0.24
C ILE A 88 2.03 -3.08 0.98
N GLN A 89 3.12 -3.64 1.50
CA GLN A 89 4.17 -2.85 2.15
C GLN A 89 4.82 -1.87 1.19
N HIS A 90 5.09 -2.28 -0.06
CA HIS A 90 5.61 -1.39 -1.11
C HIS A 90 4.67 -0.23 -1.40
N VAL A 91 3.38 -0.52 -1.64
CA VAL A 91 2.36 0.50 -1.93
C VAL A 91 2.24 1.51 -0.80
N VAL A 92 2.14 1.02 0.45
CA VAL A 92 2.01 1.88 1.65
C VAL A 92 3.25 2.75 1.86
N LYS A 93 4.45 2.23 1.60
CA LYS A 93 5.70 2.95 1.86
C LYS A 93 6.12 3.89 0.75
N ASN A 94 5.81 3.55 -0.50
CA ASN A 94 6.37 4.19 -1.69
C ASN A 94 5.27 4.81 -2.56
N GLU A 95 4.37 3.99 -3.12
CA GLU A 95 3.40 4.44 -4.13
C GLU A 95 2.44 5.51 -3.62
N LEU A 96 1.86 5.33 -2.43
CA LEU A 96 0.88 6.29 -1.90
C LEU A 96 1.48 7.68 -1.67
N LYS A 97 2.76 7.75 -1.28
CA LYS A 97 3.43 9.02 -1.02
C LYS A 97 3.59 9.89 -2.27
N VAL A 98 3.76 9.25 -3.44
CA VAL A 98 3.85 9.95 -4.73
C VAL A 98 2.57 10.76 -4.99
N HIS A 99 1.44 10.28 -4.49
CA HIS A 99 0.14 10.92 -4.63
C HIS A 99 -0.28 11.74 -3.40
N GLN A 100 0.66 12.07 -2.51
CA GLN A 100 0.39 12.78 -1.25
C GLN A 100 -0.66 12.07 -0.38
N LEU A 101 -0.65 10.74 -0.42
CA LEU A 101 -1.46 9.88 0.43
C LEU A 101 -0.58 9.24 1.51
N ARG A 102 -1.15 9.05 2.70
CA ARG A 102 -0.54 8.23 3.75
C ARG A 102 -1.48 7.10 4.12
N ALA A 103 -0.91 5.99 4.56
CA ALA A 103 -1.68 4.84 5.01
C ALA A 103 -1.36 4.51 6.47
N GLU A 104 -2.38 4.07 7.20
CA GLU A 104 -2.27 3.51 8.54
C GLU A 104 -2.74 2.05 8.51
N ILE A 105 -1.88 1.13 8.96
CA ILE A 105 -2.24 -0.28 9.05
C ILE A 105 -2.96 -0.52 10.37
N ALA A 106 -4.28 -0.68 10.31
CA ALA A 106 -5.09 -1.08 11.45
C ALA A 106 -5.01 -2.61 11.61
N LYS A 107 -4.35 -3.07 12.68
CA LYS A 107 -4.38 -4.49 13.05
C LYS A 107 -5.82 -4.87 13.43
N ALA A 108 -6.43 -5.81 12.72
CA ALA A 108 -7.67 -6.43 13.15
C ALA A 108 -7.41 -7.19 14.47
N LYS A 109 -8.13 -6.84 15.54
CA LYS A 109 -8.15 -7.59 16.82
C LYS A 109 -8.91 -8.92 16.65
#